data_AF-A0A0M0JH77-F1
#
_entry.id   AF-A0A0M0JH77-F1
#
_cell.length_a   1.000
_cell.length_b   1.000
_cell.length_c   1.000
_cell.angle_alpha   90.00
_cell.angle_beta   90.00
_cell.angle_gamma   90.00
#
_symmetry.space_group_name_H-M   'P 1'
#
loop_
_entity.id
_entity.type
_entity.pdbx_description
1 polymer ?
#
loop_
_entity_poly.entity_id
_entity_poly.type
_entity_poly.pdbx_seq_one_letter_code
_entity_poly.pdbx_strand_id
1 'polypeptide(L)'
;MMAKPTDAKGNEIKPAMSSYMHFCQERRPMVTQQLKAKLGAEFKQVAVMSQLGTEWKALPDATKAKFTSMAKSDKTRYDAAFASNPDNASIKRGGGTTRARKSTGPKKLSAYLHFCAEKRSAKTEQLKASMGNAFKYSAVLSALGADWKVLDEASKIRFKQMAEQPVM
;
A
#
# COMPACT_ATOMS: atom_id res chain seq x y z
N MET A 1 4.92 22.70 2.68
CA MET A 1 5.97 21.79 3.18
C MET A 1 5.29 20.71 4.00
N MET A 2 5.61 19.43 3.83
CA MET A 2 5.04 18.38 4.69
C MET A 2 5.64 18.52 6.09
N ALA A 3 4.78 18.70 7.11
CA ALA A 3 5.21 18.72 8.50
C ALA A 3 5.90 17.40 8.82
N LYS A 4 7.14 17.48 9.30
CA LYS A 4 7.90 16.30 9.69
C LYS A 4 7.55 15.92 11.12
N PRO A 5 7.43 14.62 11.45
CA PRO A 5 7.19 14.20 12.81
C PRO A 5 8.32 14.63 13.74
N THR A 6 7.98 15.20 14.89
CA THR A 6 8.94 15.61 15.93
C THR A 6 8.68 14.89 17.24
N ASP A 7 9.72 14.63 18.02
CA ASP A 7 9.60 14.06 19.37
C ASP A 7 9.09 15.13 20.37
N ALA A 8 8.82 14.72 21.62
CA ALA A 8 8.44 15.63 22.70
C ALA A 8 9.47 16.75 22.99
N LYS A 9 10.70 16.62 22.49
CA LYS A 9 11.79 17.61 22.64
C LYS A 9 11.95 18.49 21.38
N GLY A 10 11.08 18.34 20.39
CA GLY A 10 11.12 19.10 19.12
C GLY A 10 12.14 18.58 18.10
N ASN A 11 12.78 17.44 18.32
CA ASN A 11 13.72 16.85 17.37
C ASN A 11 12.98 16.04 16.30
N GLU A 12 13.45 16.10 15.05
CA GLU A 12 12.91 15.31 13.94
C GLU A 12 13.05 13.80 14.20
N ILE A 13 11.92 13.09 14.17
CA ILE A 13 11.89 11.63 14.32
C ILE A 13 12.28 11.01 12.98
N LYS A 14 13.45 10.37 12.94
CA LYS A 14 13.85 9.58 11.77
C LYS A 14 12.87 8.42 11.54
N PRO A 15 12.42 8.21 10.29
CA PRO A 15 11.43 7.19 9.96
C PRO A 15 11.90 5.79 10.35
N ALA A 16 10.94 4.91 10.63
CA ALA A 16 11.23 3.50 10.90
C ALA A 16 11.94 2.85 9.71
N MET A 17 13.08 2.20 9.95
CA MET A 17 13.82 1.48 8.93
C MET A 17 13.20 0.10 8.66
N SER A 18 13.12 -0.27 7.38
CA SER A 18 12.64 -1.60 7.00
C SER A 18 13.72 -2.67 7.22
N SER A 19 13.32 -3.95 7.20
CA SER A 19 14.25 -5.08 7.34
C SER A 19 15.35 -5.05 6.28
N TYR A 20 14.99 -4.70 5.04
CA TYR A 20 15.96 -4.50 3.96
C TYR A 20 16.92 -3.34 4.21
N MET A 21 16.48 -2.25 4.83
CA MET A 21 17.35 -1.10 5.13
C MET A 21 18.39 -1.43 6.20
N HIS A 22 18.01 -2.20 7.22
CA HIS A 22 18.97 -2.72 8.21
C HIS A 22 19.99 -3.67 7.58
N PHE A 23 19.53 -4.58 6.70
CA PHE A 23 20.43 -5.43 5.92
C PHE A 23 21.40 -4.61 5.06
N CYS A 24 20.90 -3.59 4.36
CA CYS A 24 21.74 -2.69 3.58
C CYS A 24 22.77 -1.96 4.46
N GLN A 25 22.41 -1.50 5.66
CA GLN A 25 23.35 -0.83 6.56
C GLN A 25 24.55 -1.73 6.92
N GLU A 26 24.30 -2.99 7.25
CA GLU A 26 25.37 -3.94 7.61
C GLU A 26 26.20 -4.37 6.39
N ARG A 27 25.54 -4.64 5.25
CA ARG A 27 26.21 -5.25 4.09
C ARG A 27 26.81 -4.25 3.11
N ARG A 28 26.26 -3.04 3.01
CA ARG A 28 26.74 -1.99 2.10
C ARG A 28 28.24 -1.70 2.23
N PRO A 29 28.84 -1.49 3.42
CA PRO A 29 30.28 -1.21 3.51
C PRO A 29 31.11 -2.38 2.94
N MET A 30 30.72 -3.62 3.25
CA MET A 30 31.42 -4.81 2.77
C MET A 30 31.33 -4.94 1.24
N VAL A 31 30.12 -4.81 0.67
CA VAL A 31 29.89 -4.90 -0.78
C VAL A 31 30.57 -3.73 -1.51
N THR A 32 30.56 -2.53 -0.93
CA THR A 32 31.28 -1.37 -1.47
C THR A 32 32.79 -1.63 -1.53
N GLN A 33 33.40 -2.16 -0.47
CA GLN A 33 34.82 -2.51 -0.48
C GLN A 33 35.13 -3.56 -1.54
N GLN A 34 34.34 -4.63 -1.61
CA GLN A 34 34.53 -5.70 -2.59
C GLN A 34 34.40 -5.21 -4.03
N LEU A 35 33.39 -4.40 -4.33
CA LEU A 35 33.18 -3.84 -5.66
C LEU A 35 34.23 -2.79 -6.01
N LYS A 36 34.66 -1.97 -5.03
CA LYS A 36 35.74 -0.99 -5.25
C LYS A 36 37.07 -1.68 -5.52
N ALA A 37 37.36 -2.79 -4.85
CA ALA A 37 38.56 -3.59 -5.12
C ALA A 37 38.51 -4.28 -6.51
N LYS A 38 37.34 -4.76 -6.93
CA LYS A 38 37.17 -5.42 -8.22
C LYS A 38 37.14 -4.46 -9.42
N LEU A 39 36.45 -3.34 -9.29
CA LEU A 39 36.17 -2.42 -10.41
C LEU A 39 37.08 -1.19 -10.40
N GLY A 40 37.76 -0.89 -9.29
CA GLY A 40 38.66 0.25 -9.19
C GLY A 40 37.98 1.57 -9.58
N ALA A 41 38.46 2.18 -10.66
CA ALA A 41 37.96 3.44 -11.20
C ALA A 41 36.57 3.35 -11.86
N GLU A 42 36.13 2.16 -12.28
CA GLU A 42 34.78 1.95 -12.86
C GLU A 42 33.69 1.71 -11.79
N PHE A 43 34.06 1.81 -10.51
CA PHE A 43 33.13 1.60 -9.40
C PHE A 43 31.95 2.59 -9.44
N LYS A 44 30.74 2.06 -9.51
CA LYS A 44 29.49 2.83 -9.42
C LYS A 44 28.70 2.43 -8.18
N GLN A 45 28.24 3.41 -7.42
CA GLN A 45 27.41 3.19 -6.22
C GLN A 45 26.11 2.43 -6.54
N VAL A 46 25.61 2.57 -7.77
CA VAL A 46 24.45 1.83 -8.28
C VAL A 46 24.69 0.32 -8.28
N ALA A 47 25.91 -0.13 -8.60
CA ALA A 47 26.26 -1.55 -8.61
C ALA A 47 26.16 -2.18 -7.21
N VAL A 48 26.49 -1.41 -6.15
CA VAL A 48 26.34 -1.85 -4.75
C VAL A 48 24.87 -2.09 -4.43
N MET A 49 23.98 -1.17 -4.81
CA MET A 49 22.54 -1.31 -4.55
C MET A 49 21.93 -2.48 -5.33
N SER A 50 22.33 -2.66 -6.59
CA SER A 50 21.91 -3.81 -7.39
C SER A 50 22.35 -5.13 -6.76
N GLN A 51 23.61 -5.23 -6.31
CA GLN A 51 24.13 -6.43 -5.67
C GLN A 51 23.39 -6.75 -4.36
N LEU A 52 23.17 -5.75 -3.50
CA LEU A 52 22.42 -5.92 -2.25
C LEU A 52 20.98 -6.35 -2.49
N GLY A 53 20.32 -5.82 -3.51
CA GLY A 53 18.98 -6.21 -3.90
C GLY A 53 18.90 -7.68 -4.31
N THR A 54 19.89 -8.15 -5.08
CA THR A 54 20.00 -9.57 -5.48
C THR A 54 20.29 -10.47 -4.28
N GLU A 55 21.23 -10.07 -3.42
CA GLU A 55 21.60 -10.83 -2.22
C GLU A 55 20.42 -10.94 -1.23
N TRP A 56 19.67 -9.85 -1.03
CA TRP A 56 18.47 -9.87 -0.19
C TRP A 56 17.40 -10.84 -0.71
N LYS A 57 17.20 -10.91 -2.03
CA LYS A 57 16.24 -11.85 -2.63
C LYS A 57 16.69 -13.29 -2.41
N ALA A 58 17.99 -13.57 -2.57
CA ALA A 58 18.58 -14.89 -2.38
C ALA A 58 18.72 -15.31 -0.90
N LEU A 59 18.65 -14.37 0.04
CA LEU A 59 18.80 -14.65 1.46
C LEU A 59 17.69 -15.60 1.97
N PRO A 60 18.03 -16.61 2.80
CA PRO A 60 17.02 -17.46 3.43
C PRO A 60 16.22 -16.70 4.49
N ASP A 61 15.00 -17.17 4.75
CA ASP A 61 14.07 -16.52 5.67
C ASP A 61 14.57 -16.47 7.11
N ALA A 62 15.39 -17.45 7.52
CA ALA A 62 16.05 -17.44 8.84
C ALA A 62 16.94 -16.19 9.03
N THR A 63 17.72 -15.83 8.01
CA THR A 63 18.58 -14.63 8.07
C THR A 63 17.74 -13.36 7.94
N LYS A 64 16.68 -13.37 7.12
CA LYS A 64 15.71 -12.27 7.04
C LYS A 64 14.95 -12.07 8.35
N ALA A 65 14.77 -13.11 9.16
CA ALA A 65 14.07 -13.03 10.45
C ALA A 65 14.81 -12.11 11.44
N LYS A 66 16.15 -12.17 11.48
CA LYS A 66 16.97 -11.23 12.27
C LYS A 66 16.64 -9.78 11.91
N PHE A 67 16.70 -9.45 10.62
CA PHE A 67 16.42 -8.10 10.13
C PHE A 67 14.95 -7.69 10.28
N THR A 68 14.03 -8.64 10.20
CA THR A 68 12.61 -8.42 10.48
C THR A 68 12.38 -8.08 11.95
N SER A 69 13.09 -8.73 12.87
CA SER A 69 13.06 -8.40 14.29
C SER A 69 13.61 -6.98 14.54
N MET A 70 14.74 -6.63 13.93
CA MET A 70 15.30 -5.27 14.00
C MET A 70 14.32 -4.22 13.48
N ALA A 71 13.68 -4.48 12.35
CA ALA A 71 12.67 -3.57 11.78
C ALA A 71 11.43 -3.43 12.67
N LYS A 72 11.01 -4.50 13.36
CA LYS A 72 9.92 -4.43 14.35
C LYS A 72 10.32 -3.53 15.53
N SER A 73 11.53 -3.70 16.05
CA SER A 73 12.05 -2.86 17.14
C SER A 73 12.13 -1.40 16.73
N ASP A 74 12.65 -1.10 15.53
CA ASP A 74 12.75 0.27 15.05
C ASP A 74 11.38 0.91 14.77
N LYS A 75 10.41 0.11 14.31
CA LYS A 75 9.02 0.53 14.23
C LYS A 75 8.46 0.92 15.60
N THR A 76 8.69 0.09 16.63
CA THR A 76 8.26 0.41 18.00
C THR A 76 8.91 1.70 18.51
N ARG A 77 10.22 1.90 18.26
CA ARG A 77 10.92 3.16 18.57
C ARG A 77 10.24 4.36 17.91
N TYR A 78 9.98 4.25 16.60
CA TYR A 78 9.33 5.30 15.84
C TYR A 78 7.92 5.59 16.36
N ASP A 79 7.11 4.56 16.60
CA ASP A 79 5.73 4.70 17.07
C ASP A 79 5.69 5.33 18.48
N ALA A 80 6.60 4.96 19.37
CA ALA A 80 6.71 5.57 20.70
C ALA A 80 7.13 7.05 20.63
N ALA A 81 8.13 7.38 19.81
CA ALA A 81 8.55 8.76 19.60
C ALA A 81 7.43 9.59 18.94
N PHE A 82 6.72 9.01 17.97
CA PHE A 82 5.62 9.66 17.27
C PHE A 82 4.46 9.96 18.21
N ALA A 83 4.12 9.01 19.09
CA ALA A 83 3.09 9.18 20.12
C ALA A 83 3.48 10.18 21.23
N SER A 84 4.78 10.42 21.44
CA SER A 84 5.24 11.36 22.47
C SER A 84 4.88 12.81 22.20
N ASN A 85 4.62 13.18 20.94
CA ASN A 85 4.20 14.53 20.57
C ASN A 85 2.75 14.51 20.03
N PRO A 86 1.79 15.14 20.73
CA PRO A 86 0.40 15.28 20.28
C PRO A 86 0.25 15.96 18.91
N ASP A 87 1.16 16.87 18.54
CA ASP A 87 1.11 17.58 17.25
C ASP A 87 1.25 16.63 16.06
N ASN A 88 1.93 15.49 16.26
CA ASN A 88 2.07 14.45 15.24
C ASN A 88 0.74 13.77 14.88
N ALA A 89 -0.30 13.89 15.71
CA ALA A 89 -1.62 13.32 15.40
C ALA A 89 -2.25 13.91 14.12
N SER A 90 -1.87 15.16 13.79
CA SER A 90 -2.30 15.84 12.56
C SER A 90 -1.50 15.42 11.32
N ILE A 91 -0.37 14.72 11.51
CA ILE A 91 0.50 14.26 10.43
C ILE A 91 -0.03 12.92 9.89
N LYS A 92 -0.43 12.90 8.61
CA LYS A 92 -0.84 11.66 7.94
C LYS A 92 0.32 10.67 7.89
N ARG A 93 0.22 9.60 8.70
CA ARG A 93 1.10 8.44 8.62
C ARG A 93 0.86 7.71 7.30
N GLY A 94 1.81 7.79 6.38
CA GLY A 94 1.73 7.08 5.09
C GLY A 94 1.03 7.89 3.99
N GLY A 95 1.59 9.05 3.65
CA GLY A 95 1.31 9.75 2.39
C GLY A 95 2.20 9.27 1.25
N GLY A 96 2.39 7.95 1.10
CA GLY A 96 2.88 7.44 -0.17
C GLY A 96 1.82 7.75 -1.19
N THR A 97 2.12 8.57 -2.21
CA THR A 97 1.24 8.68 -3.37
C THR A 97 1.05 7.25 -3.87
N THR A 98 -0.16 6.70 -3.72
CA THR A 98 -0.53 5.52 -4.48
C THR A 98 -0.33 5.93 -5.92
N ARG A 99 0.81 5.57 -6.52
CA ARG A 99 1.08 5.86 -7.92
C ARG A 99 -0.15 5.39 -8.66
N ALA A 100 -0.83 6.31 -9.34
CA ALA A 100 -1.94 5.96 -10.21
C ALA A 100 -1.42 4.85 -11.11
N ARG A 101 -1.93 3.63 -10.94
CA ARG A 101 -1.55 2.51 -11.78
C ARG A 101 -1.95 2.95 -13.18
N LYS A 102 -0.96 3.23 -14.05
CA LYS A 102 -1.20 3.63 -15.44
C LYS A 102 -1.99 2.47 -16.06
N SER A 103 -3.29 2.68 -16.24
CA SER A 103 -4.19 1.67 -16.79
C SER A 103 -3.97 1.65 -18.28
N THR A 104 -3.02 0.84 -18.74
CA THR A 104 -2.82 0.56 -20.16
C THR A 104 -3.89 -0.45 -20.58
N GLY A 105 -5.02 0.06 -21.08
CA GLY A 105 -6.09 -0.75 -21.66
C GLY A 105 -7.44 -0.68 -20.93
N PRO A 106 -8.52 -1.14 -21.59
CA PRO A 106 -9.86 -1.14 -21.03
C PRO A 106 -9.92 -2.11 -19.84
N LYS A 107 -10.53 -1.66 -18.74
CA LYS A 107 -10.57 -2.43 -17.49
C LYS A 107 -11.74 -3.40 -17.53
N LYS A 108 -11.47 -4.69 -17.34
CA LYS A 108 -12.53 -5.66 -17.04
C LYS A 108 -13.25 -5.27 -15.75
N LEU A 109 -14.57 -5.19 -15.83
CA LEU A 109 -15.43 -4.92 -14.69
C LEU A 109 -15.56 -6.21 -13.87
N SER A 110 -15.53 -6.09 -12.55
CA SER A 110 -15.81 -7.21 -11.65
C SER A 110 -17.30 -7.57 -11.69
N ALA A 111 -17.64 -8.81 -11.32
CA ALA A 111 -19.03 -9.28 -11.18
C ALA A 111 -19.87 -8.31 -10.34
N TYR A 112 -19.32 -7.81 -9.24
CA TYR A 112 -19.98 -6.81 -8.40
C TYR A 112 -20.22 -5.47 -9.12
N LEU A 113 -19.33 -5.05 -10.01
CA LEU A 113 -19.48 -3.81 -10.77
C LEU A 113 -20.57 -3.93 -11.85
N HIS A 114 -20.71 -5.11 -12.47
CA HIS A 114 -21.85 -5.39 -13.36
C HIS A 114 -23.18 -5.37 -12.59
N PHE A 115 -23.22 -6.00 -11.41
CA PHE A 115 -24.39 -5.92 -10.53
C PHE A 115 -24.72 -4.49 -10.12
N CYS A 116 -23.71 -3.70 -9.74
CA CYS A 116 -23.90 -2.29 -9.45
C CYS A 116 -24.40 -1.52 -10.68
N ALA A 117 -23.89 -1.79 -11.88
CA ALA A 117 -24.34 -1.09 -13.09
C ALA A 117 -25.85 -1.29 -13.34
N GLU A 118 -26.36 -2.52 -13.18
CA GLU A 118 -27.79 -2.83 -13.38
C GLU A 118 -28.68 -2.28 -12.25
N LYS A 119 -28.25 -2.41 -10.99
CA LYS A 119 -29.11 -2.10 -9.83
C LYS A 119 -28.97 -0.66 -9.33
N ARG A 120 -27.94 0.07 -9.75
CA ARG A 120 -27.68 1.43 -9.27
C ARG A 120 -28.74 2.43 -9.67
N SER A 121 -29.33 2.35 -10.86
CA SER A 121 -30.42 3.25 -11.26
C SER A 121 -31.63 3.08 -10.34
N ALA A 122 -32.15 1.86 -10.22
CA ALA A 122 -33.30 1.54 -9.37
C ALA A 122 -33.05 1.88 -7.89
N LYS A 123 -31.86 1.54 -7.36
CA LYS A 123 -31.51 1.84 -5.96
C LYS A 123 -31.30 3.34 -5.72
N THR A 124 -30.81 4.07 -6.72
CA THR A 124 -30.69 5.54 -6.66
C THR A 124 -32.07 6.18 -6.60
N GLU A 125 -33.01 5.77 -7.45
CA GLU A 125 -34.38 6.29 -7.43
C GLU A 125 -35.08 5.99 -6.11
N GLN A 126 -34.96 4.76 -5.60
CA GLN A 126 -35.53 4.36 -4.31
C GLN A 126 -35.01 5.21 -3.16
N LEU A 127 -33.69 5.41 -3.08
CA LEU A 127 -33.07 6.19 -2.00
C LEU A 127 -33.27 7.70 -2.19
N LYS A 128 -33.39 8.17 -3.43
CA LYS A 128 -33.70 9.58 -3.71
C LYS A 128 -35.15 9.91 -3.37
N ALA A 129 -36.08 9.00 -3.62
CA ALA A 129 -37.48 9.15 -3.24
C ALA A 129 -37.67 9.11 -1.71
N SER A 130 -36.91 8.28 -0.99
CA SER A 130 -37.04 8.18 0.47
C SER A 130 -36.28 9.26 1.24
N MET A 131 -35.11 9.69 0.77
CA MET A 131 -34.23 10.63 1.49
C MET A 131 -34.30 12.07 0.96
N GLY A 132 -34.90 12.30 -0.23
CA GLY A 132 -35.03 13.63 -0.83
C GLY A 132 -33.70 14.39 -0.88
N ASN A 133 -33.66 15.58 -0.27
CA ASN A 133 -32.46 16.43 -0.22
C ASN A 133 -31.31 15.89 0.65
N ALA A 134 -31.56 14.92 1.53
CA ALA A 134 -30.50 14.27 2.31
C ALA A 134 -29.80 13.13 1.54
N PHE A 135 -30.25 12.85 0.30
CA PHE A 135 -29.72 11.79 -0.53
C PHE A 135 -28.23 11.97 -0.83
N LYS A 136 -27.46 10.89 -0.63
CA LYS A 136 -26.04 10.82 -1.01
C LYS A 136 -25.80 9.58 -1.87
N TYR A 137 -25.09 9.75 -2.99
CA TYR A 137 -24.70 8.63 -3.86
C TYR A 137 -23.85 7.56 -3.15
N SER A 138 -23.13 7.92 -2.09
CA SER A 138 -22.41 6.96 -1.25
C SER A 138 -23.34 5.93 -0.59
N ALA A 139 -24.55 6.36 -0.19
CA ALA A 139 -25.54 5.47 0.42
C ALA A 139 -26.04 4.40 -0.56
N VAL A 140 -26.14 4.74 -1.85
CA VAL A 140 -26.51 3.78 -2.91
C VAL A 140 -25.49 2.65 -2.98
N LEU A 141 -24.20 2.98 -3.03
CA LEU A 141 -23.15 1.98 -3.16
C LEU A 141 -23.01 1.13 -1.87
N SER A 142 -23.22 1.73 -0.70
CA SER A 142 -23.29 1.01 0.57
C SER A 142 -24.45 0.01 0.60
N ALA A 143 -25.64 0.41 0.15
CA ALA A 143 -26.81 -0.45 0.12
C ALA A 143 -26.65 -1.59 -0.91
N LEU A 144 -26.13 -1.31 -2.10
CA LEU A 144 -25.80 -2.33 -3.11
C LEU A 144 -24.74 -3.32 -2.62
N GLY A 145 -23.77 -2.87 -1.84
CA GLY A 145 -22.78 -3.74 -1.21
C GLY A 145 -23.41 -4.70 -0.19
N ALA A 146 -24.42 -4.26 0.56
CA ALA A 146 -25.19 -5.12 1.45
C ALA A 146 -26.05 -6.11 0.66
N ASP A 147 -26.75 -5.63 -0.36
CA ASP A 147 -27.58 -6.47 -1.25
C ASP A 147 -26.72 -7.56 -1.92
N TRP A 148 -25.50 -7.24 -2.37
CA TRP A 148 -24.57 -8.21 -2.97
C TRP A 148 -24.10 -9.29 -1.99
N LYS A 149 -23.95 -8.97 -0.69
CA LYS A 149 -23.57 -9.96 0.33
C LYS A 149 -24.67 -10.98 0.55
N VAL A 150 -25.92 -10.53 0.56
CA VAL A 150 -27.12 -11.36 0.77
C VAL A 150 -27.54 -12.09 -0.50
N LEU A 151 -27.13 -11.60 -1.67
CA LEU A 151 -27.47 -12.19 -2.96
C LEU A 151 -27.02 -13.67 -3.05
N ASP A 152 -27.91 -14.50 -3.58
CA ASP A 152 -27.67 -15.93 -3.80
C ASP A 152 -26.52 -16.17 -4.81
N GLU A 153 -25.83 -17.31 -4.69
CA GLU A 153 -24.72 -17.65 -5.59
C GLU A 153 -25.16 -17.88 -7.04
N ALA A 154 -26.36 -18.39 -7.32
CA ALA A 154 -26.91 -18.52 -8.67
C ALA A 154 -27.05 -17.15 -9.36
N SER A 155 -27.55 -16.15 -8.65
CA SER A 155 -27.60 -14.77 -9.14
C SER A 155 -26.21 -14.18 -9.34
N LYS A 156 -25.25 -14.49 -8.45
CA LYS A 156 -23.84 -14.06 -8.60
C LYS A 156 -23.14 -14.74 -9.77
N ILE A 157 -23.48 -15.99 -10.10
CA ILE A 157 -22.90 -16.74 -11.22
C ILE A 157 -23.14 -16.00 -12.55
N ARG A 158 -24.36 -15.48 -12.78
CA ARG A 158 -24.65 -14.64 -13.96
C ARG A 158 -23.70 -13.45 -14.06
N PHE A 159 -23.45 -12.76 -12.94
CA PHE A 159 -22.53 -11.61 -12.93
C PHE A 159 -21.05 -12.02 -13.02
N LYS A 160 -20.67 -13.18 -12.48
CA LYS A 160 -19.34 -13.77 -12.65
C LYS A 160 -19.06 -14.08 -14.12
N GLN A 161 -20.02 -14.68 -14.82
CA GLN A 161 -19.94 -14.95 -16.26
C GLN A 161 -19.83 -13.65 -17.08
N MET A 162 -20.60 -12.60 -16.75
CA MET A 162 -20.44 -11.29 -17.39
C MET A 162 -19.06 -10.67 -17.17
N ALA A 163 -18.49 -10.83 -15.97
CA ALA A 163 -17.15 -10.31 -15.64
C ALA A 163 -16.00 -11.08 -16.30
N GLU A 164 -16.25 -12.32 -16.73
CA GLU A 164 -15.30 -13.15 -17.48
C GLU A 164 -15.30 -12.85 -18.97
N GLN A 165 -16.31 -12.13 -19.49
CA GLN A 165 -16.33 -11.76 -20.90
C GLN A 165 -15.13 -10.87 -21.25
N PRO A 166 -14.47 -11.14 -22.38
CA PRO A 166 -13.34 -10.33 -22.82
C PRO A 166 -13.81 -8.91 -23.09
N VAL A 167 -13.06 -7.93 -22.59
CA VAL A 167 -13.28 -6.53 -22.91
C VAL A 167 -12.69 -6.31 -24.30
N MET A 168 -13.58 -6.22 -25.30
CA MET A 168 -13.25 -5.90 -26.70
C MET A 168 -12.64 -4.51 -26.81
#